data_AF-A0A2I1CRR9-F1
#
_entry.id   AF-A0A2I1CRR9-F1
#
_cell.length_a   1.000
_cell.length_b   1.000
_cell.length_c   1.000
_cell.angle_alpha   90.00
_cell.angle_beta   90.00
_cell.angle_gamma   90.00
#
_symmetry.space_group_name_H-M   'P 1'
#
loop_
_entity.id
_entity.type
_entity.pdbx_description
1 polymer ?
#
loop_
_entity_poly.entity_id
_entity_poly.type
_entity_poly.pdbx_seq_one_letter_code
_entity_poly.pdbx_strand_id
1 'polypeptide(L)'
;QAAIAWAAGEDLSVEDVQVAPPRAHEVRIKILHTGVCHTDAYTLSGKDPEGAFPVILGHEGAGIVESVGEGVTSVSVGDTVVALYTPECQTCKFCLSGRTNLCGRIRATQGQGVMPDGTSRFRARGRDILHFMGTSTFAEYTVVADISVVAVTPKCPTDRACLLGCGITTGYGAATVVADIRAGSNVAVFGAGCVGLSIVQGAVRNKAGRIIVVDINADKEEWARRFGATHFLDPVRVVAESKMSIQDKLVEMTDGGCDFTFDCTGNVGVMRAALEACHKGWGESIVIGVAAAGQEITTRPFQLVTGRVWRGCAFGGVKGRSQLPDLVEDYLKGDLKVDEFITHREKLESINAAFAHMKKGDCIRCVVDITYSINTSYHELYPREKNRAHIITWQCIESANGPSQHGNPTRTTARSDIYPGKKMPSIHPLLDNGLTKGSPSFPGGNLYCKCPSEKVQVTLSSNVAHNHACGCSKCWKPAGALFSVVGVIPRENLRVAANAHKLQIVDKEAAIQRYACKQCGVHMFGRIEKDHPFKGLDFVHVELSDEKGWQEVQFAGFVSSIIEQGFRPEGMDAVRGRFAGLGLQSFDTLSPPLMDLIAAFTGQKLGTLPAKL
;
A
#
# COMPACT_ATOMS: atom_id res chain seq x y z
N GLN A 1 5.66 -16.36 0.61
CA GLN A 1 6.72 -16.58 1.61
C GLN A 1 6.55 -15.69 2.84
N ALA A 2 7.00 -16.16 3.99
CA ALA A 2 7.07 -15.42 5.25
C ALA A 2 8.24 -15.93 6.11
N ALA A 3 8.75 -15.09 7.01
CA ALA A 3 9.75 -15.46 8.01
C ALA A 3 9.05 -15.80 9.34
N ILE A 4 9.08 -17.08 9.70
CA ILE A 4 8.40 -17.63 10.87
C ILE A 4 9.40 -17.79 12.01
N ALA A 5 9.05 -17.29 13.19
CA ALA A 5 9.71 -17.66 14.44
C ALA A 5 9.04 -18.92 14.98
N TRP A 6 9.70 -20.07 14.89
CA TRP A 6 9.16 -21.33 15.38
C TRP A 6 9.27 -21.47 16.90
N ALA A 7 10.32 -20.92 17.49
CA ALA A 7 10.56 -20.91 18.93
C ALA A 7 11.37 -19.67 19.34
N ALA A 8 11.37 -19.37 20.64
CA ALA A 8 12.17 -18.30 21.20
C ALA A 8 13.68 -18.58 21.08
N GLY A 9 14.44 -17.56 20.72
CA GLY A 9 15.91 -17.59 20.62
C GLY A 9 16.45 -18.27 19.37
N GLU A 10 15.59 -18.83 18.52
CA GLU A 10 15.98 -19.43 17.24
C GLU A 10 15.94 -18.41 16.09
N ASP A 11 16.70 -18.68 15.03
CA ASP A 11 16.65 -17.90 13.80
C ASP A 11 15.29 -18.06 13.11
N LEU A 12 14.86 -17.02 12.40
CA LEU A 12 13.63 -17.05 11.62
C LEU A 12 13.78 -18.01 10.43
N SER A 13 12.76 -18.82 10.17
CA SER A 13 12.70 -19.70 9.01
C SER A 13 11.85 -19.08 7.91
N VAL A 14 12.43 -18.89 6.72
CA VAL A 14 11.72 -18.34 5.56
C VAL A 14 11.07 -19.47 4.78
N GLU A 15 9.74 -19.50 4.78
CA GLU A 15 8.95 -20.62 4.25
C GLU A 15 7.69 -20.13 3.51
N ASP A 16 7.06 -21.03 2.78
CA ASP A 16 5.72 -20.81 2.25
C ASP A 16 4.67 -20.96 3.35
N VAL A 17 3.77 -19.97 3.41
CA VAL A 17 2.69 -19.88 4.40
C VAL A 17 1.38 -19.67 3.67
N GLN A 18 0.35 -20.40 4.08
CA GLN A 18 -1.02 -20.17 3.61
C GLN A 18 -1.58 -18.97 4.35
N VAL A 19 -2.01 -17.95 3.60
CA VAL A 19 -2.66 -16.75 4.13
C VAL A 19 -4.14 -16.78 3.76
N ALA A 20 -5.00 -17.01 4.74
CA ALA A 20 -6.44 -17.03 4.54
C ALA A 20 -6.95 -15.67 4.02
N PRO A 21 -8.06 -15.63 3.25
CA PRO A 21 -8.68 -14.38 2.85
C PRO A 21 -9.16 -13.58 4.08
N PRO A 22 -9.25 -12.24 3.97
CA PRO A 22 -9.76 -11.42 5.05
C PRO A 22 -11.26 -11.72 5.29
N ARG A 23 -11.65 -11.82 6.56
CA ARG A 23 -13.06 -11.88 6.97
C ARG A 23 -13.62 -10.47 7.19
N ALA A 24 -14.87 -10.37 7.62
CA ALA A 24 -15.50 -9.09 7.91
C ALA A 24 -14.62 -8.19 8.80
N HIS A 25 -14.49 -6.92 8.44
CA HIS A 25 -13.62 -5.94 9.11
C HIS A 25 -12.12 -6.25 9.12
N GLU A 26 -11.65 -7.04 8.15
CA GLU A 26 -10.23 -7.35 7.97
C GLU A 26 -9.75 -6.93 6.59
N VAL A 27 -8.45 -6.65 6.50
CA VAL A 27 -7.78 -6.19 5.29
C VAL A 27 -6.56 -7.06 5.05
N ARG A 28 -6.44 -7.62 3.85
CA ARG A 28 -5.23 -8.33 3.42
C ARG A 28 -4.34 -7.38 2.64
N ILE A 29 -3.09 -7.26 3.09
CA ILE A 29 -2.10 -6.34 2.55
C ILE A 29 -1.00 -7.17 1.91
N LYS A 30 -0.63 -6.85 0.67
CA LYS A 30 0.63 -7.28 0.06
C LYS A 30 1.75 -6.38 0.59
N ILE A 31 2.57 -6.89 1.49
CA ILE A 31 3.68 -6.12 2.06
C ILE A 31 4.79 -6.03 1.02
N LEU A 32 5.28 -4.81 0.78
CA LEU A 32 6.40 -4.57 -0.12
C LEU A 32 7.70 -4.37 0.66
N HIS A 33 7.61 -3.64 1.78
CA HIS A 33 8.76 -3.34 2.62
C HIS A 33 8.38 -3.39 4.09
N THR A 34 9.32 -3.84 4.92
CA THR A 34 9.16 -3.83 6.38
C THR A 34 10.45 -3.44 7.09
N GLY A 35 10.34 -2.66 8.15
CA GLY A 35 11.46 -2.37 9.05
C GLY A 35 11.64 -3.48 10.08
N VAL A 36 12.89 -3.74 10.48
CA VAL A 36 13.19 -4.58 11.63
C VAL A 36 13.51 -3.71 12.84
N CYS A 37 12.85 -3.98 13.97
CA CYS A 37 12.94 -3.17 15.17
C CYS A 37 13.32 -4.02 16.41
N HIS A 38 13.75 -3.34 17.47
CA HIS A 38 14.12 -3.99 18.73
C HIS A 38 12.95 -4.75 19.36
N THR A 39 11.70 -4.29 19.17
CA THR A 39 10.51 -4.99 19.66
C THR A 39 10.41 -6.40 19.07
N ASP A 40 10.67 -6.56 17.77
CA ASP A 40 10.66 -7.88 17.13
C ASP A 40 11.76 -8.78 17.71
N ALA A 41 12.96 -8.21 17.94
CA ALA A 41 14.10 -8.94 18.52
C ALA A 41 13.85 -9.33 19.99
N TYR A 42 13.16 -8.47 20.74
CA TYR A 42 12.82 -8.69 22.13
C TYR A 42 11.84 -9.86 22.27
N THR A 43 10.76 -9.88 21.47
CA THR A 43 9.83 -11.01 21.41
C THR A 43 10.55 -12.26 20.92
N LEU A 44 11.32 -12.19 19.82
CA LEU A 44 12.08 -13.33 19.31
C LEU A 44 13.01 -13.93 20.37
N SER A 45 13.60 -13.11 21.26
CA SER A 45 14.48 -13.60 22.32
C SER A 45 13.78 -14.38 23.44
N GLY A 46 12.44 -14.40 23.49
CA GLY A 46 11.64 -15.02 24.55
C GLY A 46 11.58 -14.23 25.85
N LYS A 47 12.06 -12.98 25.86
CA LYS A 47 12.00 -12.10 27.04
C LYS A 47 10.66 -11.38 27.18
N ASP A 48 9.92 -11.28 26.08
CA ASP A 48 8.56 -10.72 26.06
C ASP A 48 7.59 -11.63 26.81
N PRO A 49 6.93 -11.16 27.89
CA PRO A 49 6.01 -11.98 28.66
C PRO A 49 4.71 -12.26 27.90
N GLU A 50 4.41 -11.50 26.84
CA GLU A 50 3.31 -11.78 25.91
C GLU A 50 3.77 -12.60 24.68
N GLY A 51 5.07 -12.88 24.57
CA GLY A 51 5.63 -13.61 23.45
C GLY A 51 5.10 -15.04 23.35
N ALA A 52 4.54 -15.38 22.20
CA ALA A 52 4.02 -16.71 21.90
C ALA A 52 4.51 -17.19 20.52
N PHE A 53 4.69 -18.50 20.39
CA PHE A 53 5.27 -19.15 19.21
C PHE A 53 4.45 -20.39 18.81
N PRO A 54 4.39 -20.78 17.52
CA PRO A 54 5.05 -20.14 16.39
C PRO A 54 4.33 -18.85 15.94
N VAL A 55 5.09 -17.87 15.43
CA VAL A 55 4.56 -16.53 15.10
C VAL A 55 5.27 -15.93 13.88
N ILE A 56 4.56 -15.13 13.10
CA ILE A 56 5.17 -14.23 12.11
C ILE A 56 5.30 -12.84 12.74
N LEU A 57 6.53 -12.39 12.98
CA LEU A 57 6.85 -11.10 13.58
C LEU A 57 6.70 -9.93 12.58
N GLY A 58 7.16 -8.73 12.97
CA GLY A 58 7.21 -7.55 12.13
C GLY A 58 6.00 -6.64 12.33
N HIS A 59 6.27 -5.36 12.56
CA HIS A 59 5.25 -4.33 12.80
C HIS A 59 5.50 -2.98 12.12
N GLU A 60 6.62 -2.83 11.42
CA GLU A 60 6.95 -1.63 10.64
C GLU A 60 6.71 -1.90 9.15
N GLY A 61 5.48 -2.21 8.73
CA GLY A 61 5.20 -2.64 7.34
C GLY A 61 4.40 -1.65 6.50
N ALA A 62 4.78 -1.52 5.23
CA ALA A 62 4.00 -0.82 4.22
C ALA A 62 3.86 -1.63 2.94
N GLY A 63 2.72 -1.44 2.27
CA GLY A 63 2.36 -2.26 1.13
C GLY A 63 1.13 -1.75 0.40
N ILE A 64 0.50 -2.65 -0.35
CA ILE A 64 -0.69 -2.39 -1.13
C ILE A 64 -1.83 -3.26 -0.62
N VAL A 65 -3.03 -2.70 -0.46
CA VAL A 65 -4.22 -3.50 -0.15
C VAL A 65 -4.49 -4.47 -1.29
N GLU A 66 -4.49 -5.77 -1.02
CA GLU A 66 -4.79 -6.80 -2.01
C GLU A 66 -6.27 -7.18 -2.01
N SER A 67 -6.88 -7.34 -0.83
CA SER A 67 -8.31 -7.59 -0.68
C SER A 67 -8.83 -7.08 0.65
N VAL A 68 -10.14 -6.85 0.71
CA VAL A 68 -10.85 -6.38 1.91
C VAL A 68 -12.01 -7.33 2.21
N GLY A 69 -12.29 -7.54 3.48
CA GLY A 69 -13.46 -8.27 3.90
C GLY A 69 -14.73 -7.43 3.95
N GLU A 70 -15.85 -8.09 4.25
CA GLU A 70 -17.15 -7.43 4.41
C GLU A 70 -17.10 -6.29 5.43
N GLY A 71 -17.78 -5.17 5.15
CA GLY A 71 -17.91 -4.04 6.08
C GLY A 71 -16.70 -3.10 6.14
N VAL A 72 -15.59 -3.41 5.46
CA VAL A 72 -14.45 -2.52 5.34
C VAL A 72 -14.79 -1.35 4.42
N THR A 73 -14.58 -0.13 4.92
CA THR A 73 -14.81 1.12 4.18
C THR A 73 -13.65 2.11 4.30
N SER A 74 -12.67 1.82 5.16
CA SER A 74 -11.57 2.71 5.49
C SER A 74 -10.45 2.73 4.46
N VAL A 75 -10.34 1.67 3.66
CA VAL A 75 -9.33 1.45 2.61
C VAL A 75 -9.95 0.61 1.48
N SER A 76 -9.38 0.70 0.29
CA SER A 76 -9.79 -0.03 -0.92
C SER A 76 -8.64 -0.83 -1.52
N VAL A 77 -8.95 -1.87 -2.30
CA VAL A 77 -7.96 -2.62 -3.07
C VAL A 77 -7.14 -1.67 -3.95
N GLY A 78 -5.82 -1.81 -3.91
CA GLY A 78 -4.87 -0.94 -4.61
C GLY A 78 -4.35 0.25 -3.80
N ASP A 79 -4.93 0.55 -2.63
CA ASP A 79 -4.43 1.63 -1.78
C ASP A 79 -3.02 1.30 -1.25
N THR A 80 -2.15 2.31 -1.25
CA THR A 80 -0.87 2.23 -0.52
C THR A 80 -1.14 2.44 0.96
N VAL A 81 -0.72 1.50 1.80
CA VAL A 81 -1.07 1.49 3.22
C VAL A 81 0.12 1.23 4.13
N VAL A 82 0.02 1.73 5.36
CA VAL A 82 0.91 1.42 6.48
C VAL A 82 0.13 0.61 7.52
N ALA A 83 0.71 -0.49 7.99
CA ALA A 83 0.14 -1.31 9.06
C ALA A 83 0.38 -0.62 10.42
N LEU A 84 -0.63 -0.64 11.29
CA LEU A 84 -0.62 0.04 12.58
C LEU A 84 -0.82 -0.96 13.72
N TYR A 85 0.20 -1.12 14.56
CA TYR A 85 0.05 -1.89 15.79
C TYR A 85 -0.84 -1.20 16.83
N THR A 86 -1.00 0.12 16.75
CA THR A 86 -1.99 0.87 17.54
C THR A 86 -3.25 1.08 16.71
N PRO A 87 -4.36 0.39 17.00
CA PRO A 87 -5.60 0.57 16.25
C PRO A 87 -6.22 1.95 16.53
N GLU A 88 -7.15 2.36 15.67
CA GLU A 88 -7.99 3.54 15.89
C GLU A 88 -9.42 3.26 15.40
N CYS A 89 -10.32 2.89 16.32
CA CYS A 89 -11.70 2.54 15.97
C CYS A 89 -12.67 3.72 15.97
N GLN A 90 -12.24 4.90 16.45
CA GLN A 90 -13.00 6.15 16.53
C GLN A 90 -14.33 6.10 17.31
N THR A 91 -14.62 5.00 17.98
CA THR A 91 -15.93 4.74 18.61
C THR A 91 -15.82 4.31 20.07
N CYS A 92 -14.66 3.81 20.52
CA CYS A 92 -14.49 3.41 21.91
C CYS A 92 -14.21 4.63 22.82
N LYS A 93 -14.44 4.46 24.13
CA LYS A 93 -14.23 5.51 25.15
C LYS A 93 -12.84 6.16 25.06
N PHE A 94 -11.80 5.41 24.69
CA PHE A 94 -10.45 5.92 24.57
C PHE A 94 -10.30 6.83 23.36
N CYS A 95 -10.71 6.38 22.17
CA CYS A 95 -10.63 7.17 20.93
C CYS A 95 -11.45 8.46 21.03
N LEU A 96 -12.63 8.40 21.66
CA LEU A 96 -13.54 9.54 21.85
C LEU A 96 -13.10 10.51 22.96
N SER A 97 -12.16 10.12 23.83
CA SER A 97 -11.81 10.91 25.02
C SER A 97 -11.07 12.22 24.75
N GLY A 98 -10.42 12.34 23.58
CA GLY A 98 -9.49 13.43 23.28
C GLY A 98 -8.19 13.44 24.11
N ARG A 99 -7.96 12.43 24.96
CA ARG A 99 -6.85 12.38 25.94
C ARG A 99 -5.80 11.31 25.66
N THR A 100 -6.04 10.43 24.69
CA THR A 100 -5.14 9.29 24.40
C THR A 100 -5.33 8.78 22.97
N ASN A 101 -4.30 8.10 22.47
CA ASN A 101 -4.32 7.30 21.24
C ASN A 101 -4.53 5.80 21.48
N LEU A 102 -4.62 5.34 22.74
CA LEU A 102 -4.71 3.91 23.08
C LEU A 102 -6.10 3.32 22.83
N CYS A 103 -6.35 2.84 21.62
CA CYS A 103 -7.58 2.12 21.30
C CYS A 103 -7.57 0.71 21.91
N GLY A 104 -8.56 0.40 22.76
CA GLY A 104 -8.69 -0.91 23.39
C GLY A 104 -9.52 -1.94 22.59
N ARG A 105 -10.02 -1.60 21.39
CA ARG A 105 -11.07 -2.38 20.70
C ARG A 105 -10.71 -3.83 20.42
N ILE A 106 -9.45 -4.09 20.03
CA ILE A 106 -8.96 -5.43 19.64
C ILE A 106 -7.75 -5.88 20.47
N ARG A 107 -7.40 -5.15 21.54
CA ARG A 107 -6.15 -5.40 22.27
C ARG A 107 -6.07 -6.81 22.88
N ALA A 108 -7.20 -7.36 23.31
CA ALA A 108 -7.28 -8.69 23.91
C ALA A 108 -6.89 -9.79 22.91
N THR A 109 -7.46 -9.77 21.70
CA THR A 109 -7.15 -10.76 20.65
C THR A 109 -5.77 -10.50 20.04
N GLN A 110 -5.41 -9.23 19.85
CA GLN A 110 -4.10 -8.81 19.36
C GLN A 110 -2.95 -9.33 20.24
N GLY A 111 -3.12 -9.31 21.57
CA GLY A 111 -2.14 -9.84 22.52
C GLY A 111 -2.03 -11.35 22.55
N GLN A 112 -3.07 -12.04 22.08
CA GLN A 112 -3.07 -13.49 21.93
C GLN A 112 -2.56 -13.93 20.54
N GLY A 113 -2.20 -12.98 19.68
CA GLY A 113 -1.73 -13.26 18.33
C GLY A 113 -2.83 -13.78 17.39
N VAL A 114 -4.07 -13.33 17.58
CA VAL A 114 -5.21 -13.74 16.74
C VAL A 114 -6.05 -12.54 16.29
N MET A 115 -6.79 -12.73 15.21
CA MET A 115 -7.74 -11.75 14.68
C MET A 115 -8.92 -11.52 15.65
N PRO A 116 -9.76 -10.48 15.46
CA PRO A 116 -10.88 -10.18 16.37
C PRO A 116 -11.88 -11.33 16.59
N ASP A 117 -11.92 -12.30 15.68
CA ASP A 117 -12.74 -13.52 15.80
C ASP A 117 -12.07 -14.66 16.59
N GLY A 118 -10.87 -14.44 17.16
CA GLY A 118 -10.13 -15.42 17.93
C GLY A 118 -9.33 -16.43 17.11
N THR A 119 -9.22 -16.26 15.79
CA THR A 119 -8.52 -17.20 14.89
C THR A 119 -7.31 -16.56 14.19
N SER A 120 -6.37 -17.40 13.75
CA SER A 120 -5.27 -16.93 12.89
C SER A 120 -5.68 -16.87 11.41
N ARG A 121 -4.88 -16.17 10.61
CA ARG A 121 -4.94 -16.16 9.14
C ARG A 121 -3.77 -16.87 8.50
N PHE A 122 -2.81 -17.34 9.30
CA PHE A 122 -1.59 -17.98 8.82
C PHE A 122 -1.57 -19.46 9.18
N ARG A 123 -1.20 -20.29 8.21
CA ARG A 123 -0.97 -21.72 8.42
C ARG A 123 0.29 -22.18 7.72
N ALA A 124 1.16 -22.91 8.43
CA ALA A 124 2.37 -23.51 7.89
C ALA A 124 2.59 -24.89 8.52
N ARG A 125 3.11 -25.85 7.74
CA ARG A 125 3.34 -27.24 8.19
C ARG A 125 2.12 -27.88 8.88
N GLY A 126 0.92 -27.56 8.41
CA GLY A 126 -0.34 -28.07 8.95
C GLY A 126 -0.76 -27.48 10.31
N ARG A 127 -0.08 -26.45 10.83
CA ARG A 127 -0.36 -25.78 12.11
C ARG A 127 -0.68 -24.31 11.90
N ASP A 128 -1.50 -23.74 12.77
CA ASP A 128 -1.76 -22.31 12.76
C ASP A 128 -0.54 -21.55 13.30
N ILE A 129 -0.24 -20.42 12.69
CA ILE A 129 0.88 -19.54 13.07
C ILE A 129 0.29 -18.24 13.62
N LEU A 130 0.76 -17.77 14.76
CA LEU A 130 0.21 -16.58 15.40
C LEU A 130 0.54 -15.30 14.63
N HIS A 131 -0.33 -14.31 14.81
CA HIS A 131 -0.06 -12.93 14.46
C HIS A 131 0.79 -12.26 15.54
N PHE A 132 1.51 -11.21 15.15
CA PHE A 132 2.32 -10.38 16.03
C PHE A 132 1.88 -8.94 15.94
N MET A 133 1.55 -8.34 17.09
CA MET A 133 1.14 -6.93 17.20
C MET A 133 -0.03 -6.54 16.27
N GLY A 134 -0.80 -7.51 15.77
CA GLY A 134 -1.88 -7.29 14.81
C GLY A 134 -1.40 -6.83 13.42
N THR A 135 -0.13 -7.07 13.08
CA THR A 135 0.51 -6.58 11.86
C THR A 135 1.23 -7.68 11.06
N SER A 136 2.08 -8.50 11.71
CA SER A 136 2.81 -9.62 11.10
C SER A 136 3.42 -9.34 9.72
N THR A 137 4.30 -8.34 9.65
CA THR A 137 4.76 -7.78 8.37
C THR A 137 5.99 -8.48 7.78
N PHE A 138 6.55 -9.50 8.46
CA PHE A 138 7.60 -10.36 7.89
C PHE A 138 7.01 -11.45 6.97
N ALA A 139 6.07 -11.05 6.12
CA ALA A 139 5.35 -11.92 5.18
C ALA A 139 4.99 -11.14 3.92
N GLU A 140 4.99 -11.79 2.76
CA GLU A 140 4.52 -11.18 1.50
C GLU A 140 3.06 -10.73 1.57
N TYR A 141 2.23 -11.44 2.31
CA TYR A 141 0.86 -11.06 2.60
C TYR A 141 0.59 -11.17 4.09
N THR A 142 -0.10 -10.18 4.63
CA THR A 142 -0.61 -10.19 6.01
C THR A 142 -2.07 -9.80 6.03
N VAL A 143 -2.77 -10.17 7.10
CA VAL A 143 -4.16 -9.77 7.33
C VAL A 143 -4.23 -9.00 8.64
N VAL A 144 -4.80 -7.80 8.61
CA VAL A 144 -4.94 -6.91 9.76
C VAL A 144 -6.39 -6.50 9.94
N ALA A 145 -6.74 -5.99 11.12
CA ALA A 145 -8.06 -5.37 11.31
C ALA A 145 -8.14 -4.06 10.53
N ASP A 146 -9.31 -3.71 10.00
CA ASP A 146 -9.54 -2.46 9.23
C ASP A 146 -9.27 -1.17 10.03
N ILE A 147 -9.33 -1.25 11.36
CA ILE A 147 -8.94 -0.19 12.31
C ILE A 147 -7.43 -0.12 12.59
N SER A 148 -6.64 -1.06 12.06
CA SER A 148 -5.18 -1.19 12.23
C SER A 148 -4.43 -0.94 10.92
N VAL A 149 -5.04 -0.24 9.98
CA VAL A 149 -4.44 0.12 8.69
C VAL A 149 -4.83 1.53 8.31
N VAL A 150 -3.90 2.25 7.67
CA VAL A 150 -4.12 3.61 7.16
C VAL A 150 -3.65 3.70 5.72
N ALA A 151 -4.49 4.24 4.85
CA ALA A 151 -4.11 4.62 3.50
C ALA A 151 -3.26 5.89 3.52
N VAL A 152 -2.18 5.87 2.75
CA VAL A 152 -1.27 7.00 2.56
C VAL A 152 -1.13 7.29 1.08
N THR A 153 -0.69 8.50 0.75
CA THR A 153 -0.46 8.88 -0.64
C THR A 153 0.61 7.97 -1.27
N PRO A 154 0.39 7.43 -2.49
CA PRO A 154 1.37 6.57 -3.18
C PRO A 154 2.64 7.31 -3.59
N LYS A 155 2.68 8.64 -3.41
CA LYS A 155 3.89 9.45 -3.61
C LYS A 155 4.98 9.15 -2.59
N CYS A 156 4.63 8.66 -1.40
CA CYS A 156 5.59 8.21 -0.40
C CYS A 156 5.97 6.76 -0.71
N PRO A 157 7.23 6.47 -1.05
CA PRO A 157 7.65 5.11 -1.35
C PRO A 157 7.48 4.21 -0.12
N THR A 158 7.07 2.95 -0.33
CA THR A 158 6.75 2.02 0.77
C THR A 158 7.94 1.70 1.66
N ASP A 159 9.17 1.76 1.15
CA ASP A 159 10.39 1.56 1.95
C ASP A 159 10.73 2.72 2.88
N ARG A 160 10.01 3.85 2.76
CA ARG A 160 10.04 4.96 3.71
C ARG A 160 8.79 4.93 4.59
N ALA A 161 7.63 4.74 3.98
CA ALA A 161 6.35 4.69 4.69
C ALA A 161 6.32 3.59 5.76
N CYS A 162 7.00 2.46 5.55
CA CYS A 162 7.05 1.36 6.50
C CYS A 162 7.62 1.78 7.88
N LEU A 163 8.61 2.68 7.90
CA LEU A 163 9.24 3.18 9.12
C LEU A 163 8.35 4.16 9.92
N LEU A 164 7.30 4.71 9.29
CA LEU A 164 6.29 5.53 9.97
C LEU A 164 5.31 4.67 10.79
N GLY A 165 5.33 3.35 10.64
CA GLY A 165 4.52 2.41 11.43
C GLY A 165 4.98 2.22 12.88
N CYS A 166 6.18 2.69 13.27
CA CYS A 166 6.67 2.59 14.65
C CYS A 166 7.64 3.71 15.06
N GLY A 167 8.96 3.49 14.90
CA GLY A 167 10.00 4.24 15.63
C GLY A 167 10.01 5.74 15.34
N ILE A 168 9.84 6.13 14.06
CA ILE A 168 9.86 7.53 13.65
C ILE A 168 8.66 8.27 14.25
N THR A 169 7.45 7.75 14.02
CA THR A 169 6.22 8.32 14.56
C THR A 169 6.24 8.38 16.09
N THR A 170 6.82 7.36 16.73
CA THR A 170 6.95 7.32 18.19
C THR A 170 7.81 8.46 18.72
N GLY A 171 9.04 8.61 18.22
CA GLY A 171 9.95 9.64 18.71
C GLY A 171 9.49 11.05 18.31
N TYR A 172 9.07 11.22 17.06
CA TYR A 172 8.62 12.51 16.56
C TYR A 172 7.36 12.99 17.29
N GLY A 173 6.36 12.11 17.46
CA GLY A 173 5.15 12.41 18.22
C GLY A 173 5.43 12.65 19.71
N ALA A 174 6.37 11.93 20.32
CA ALA A 174 6.74 12.18 21.71
C ALA A 174 7.24 13.62 21.93
N ALA A 175 8.00 14.16 20.98
CA ALA A 175 8.51 15.53 21.03
C ALA A 175 7.49 16.60 20.61
N THR A 176 6.59 16.28 19.67
CA THR A 176 5.71 17.27 19.02
C THR A 176 4.25 17.25 19.48
N VAL A 177 3.80 16.13 20.07
CA VAL A 177 2.42 15.92 20.51
C VAL A 177 2.34 15.72 22.02
N VAL A 178 3.23 14.89 22.58
CA VAL A 178 3.17 14.54 24.01
C VAL A 178 3.83 15.61 24.87
N ALA A 179 5.09 15.92 24.58
CA ALA A 179 5.84 16.96 25.28
C ALA A 179 5.50 18.35 24.74
N ASP A 180 5.20 19.29 25.65
CA ASP A 180 5.01 20.71 25.32
C ASP A 180 6.38 21.40 25.17
N ILE A 181 7.21 20.92 24.25
CA ILE A 181 8.54 21.52 23.99
C ILE A 181 8.32 22.92 23.42
N ARG A 182 8.76 23.93 24.16
CA ARG A 182 8.68 25.34 23.74
C ARG A 182 10.01 25.78 23.16
N ALA A 183 9.97 26.85 22.39
CA ALA A 183 11.18 27.45 21.85
C ALA A 183 12.15 27.80 22.99
N GLY A 184 13.41 27.37 22.86
CA GLY A 184 14.44 27.55 23.88
C GLY A 184 14.52 26.46 24.96
N SER A 185 13.58 25.50 25.02
CA SER A 185 13.63 24.42 26.01
C SER A 185 14.92 23.59 25.92
N ASN A 186 15.44 23.15 27.07
CA ASN A 186 16.53 22.20 27.20
C ASN A 186 15.96 20.77 27.19
N VAL A 187 16.40 19.95 26.23
CA VAL A 187 15.92 18.59 26.00
C VAL A 187 17.08 17.61 26.10
N ALA A 188 16.95 16.57 26.92
CA ALA A 188 17.87 15.43 26.92
C ALA A 188 17.22 14.16 26.36
N VAL A 189 17.94 13.46 25.49
CA VAL A 189 17.47 12.22 24.84
C VAL A 189 18.45 11.10 25.16
N PHE A 190 18.01 10.10 25.90
CA PHE A 190 18.82 8.94 26.27
C PHE A 190 18.61 7.82 25.25
N GLY A 191 19.67 7.50 24.50
CA GLY A 191 19.67 6.54 23.40
C GLY A 191 19.55 7.22 22.03
N ALA A 192 20.51 6.98 21.15
CA ALA A 192 20.64 7.56 19.81
C ALA A 192 20.24 6.58 18.69
N GLY A 193 19.26 5.72 18.96
CA GLY A 193 18.61 4.88 17.94
C GLY A 193 17.53 5.64 17.17
N CYS A 194 16.76 4.94 16.34
CA CYS A 194 15.69 5.54 15.52
C CYS A 194 14.71 6.40 16.33
N VAL A 195 14.25 5.91 17.49
CA VAL A 195 13.34 6.66 18.36
C VAL A 195 13.99 7.95 18.87
N GLY A 196 15.18 7.86 19.44
CA GLY A 196 15.88 9.03 19.99
C GLY A 196 16.23 10.07 18.93
N LEU A 197 16.75 9.64 17.78
CA LEU A 197 17.01 10.56 16.65
C LEU A 197 15.73 11.19 16.11
N SER A 198 14.58 10.50 16.21
CA SER A 198 13.28 11.07 15.86
C SER A 198 12.79 12.12 16.86
N ILE A 199 13.11 11.95 18.15
CA ILE A 199 12.88 12.99 19.18
C ILE A 199 13.75 14.21 18.90
N VAL A 200 15.01 14.02 18.53
CA VAL A 200 15.93 15.12 18.20
C VAL A 200 15.34 15.99 17.10
N GLN A 201 14.91 15.42 15.97
CA GLN A 201 14.30 16.23 14.90
C GLN A 201 12.96 16.87 15.30
N GLY A 202 12.16 16.20 16.15
CA GLY A 202 10.93 16.79 16.71
C GLY A 202 11.23 17.98 17.63
N ALA A 203 12.28 17.90 18.44
CA ALA A 203 12.76 19.00 19.27
C ALA A 203 13.32 20.16 18.44
N VAL A 204 14.01 19.87 17.33
CA VAL A 204 14.42 20.89 16.35
C VAL A 204 13.22 21.61 15.76
N ARG A 205 12.18 20.88 15.33
CA ARG A 205 10.93 21.48 14.81
C ARG A 205 10.30 22.43 15.82
N ASN A 206 10.31 22.06 17.10
CA ASN A 206 9.81 22.89 18.20
C ASN A 206 10.79 23.97 18.68
N LYS A 207 11.93 24.13 18.00
CA LYS A 207 12.95 25.15 18.26
C LYS A 207 13.54 25.07 19.67
N ALA A 208 13.73 23.85 20.18
CA ALA A 208 14.43 23.61 21.44
C ALA A 208 15.81 24.30 21.43
N GLY A 209 16.23 24.85 22.57
CA GLY A 209 17.47 25.60 22.71
C GLY A 209 18.68 24.68 22.76
N ARG A 210 18.73 23.81 23.77
CA ARG A 210 19.74 22.74 23.85
C ARG A 210 19.07 21.40 23.64
N ILE A 211 19.56 20.65 22.67
CA ILE A 211 19.20 19.26 22.42
C ILE A 211 20.43 18.42 22.72
N ILE A 212 20.38 17.65 23.80
CA ILE A 212 21.50 16.90 24.37
C ILE A 212 21.22 15.42 24.20
N VAL A 213 22.02 14.72 23.40
CA VAL A 213 21.90 13.26 23.23
C VAL A 213 22.87 12.56 24.17
N VAL A 214 22.41 11.52 24.84
CA VAL A 214 23.20 10.68 25.74
C VAL A 214 23.22 9.26 25.18
N ASP A 215 24.40 8.75 24.83
CA ASP A 215 24.58 7.38 24.37
C ASP A 215 25.99 6.86 24.73
N ILE A 216 26.11 5.57 25.03
CA ILE A 216 27.39 4.93 25.35
C ILE A 216 28.24 4.65 24.11
N ASN A 217 27.64 4.64 22.92
CA ASN A 217 28.35 4.44 21.67
C ASN A 217 28.74 5.81 21.08
N ALA A 218 30.03 6.15 21.18
CA ALA A 218 30.57 7.40 20.66
C ALA A 218 30.34 7.59 19.15
N ASP A 219 30.24 6.52 18.37
CA ASP A 219 29.98 6.59 16.93
C ASP A 219 28.57 7.15 16.62
N LYS A 220 27.69 7.23 17.62
CA LYS A 220 26.37 7.87 17.50
C LYS A 220 26.41 9.39 17.57
N GLU A 221 27.54 10.01 17.93
CA GLU A 221 27.63 11.47 17.97
C GLU A 221 27.35 12.08 16.59
N GLU A 222 28.00 11.59 15.53
CA GLU A 222 27.80 12.12 14.18
C GLU A 222 26.33 12.03 13.74
N TRP A 223 25.68 10.91 14.06
CA TRP A 223 24.24 10.73 13.82
C TRP A 223 23.40 11.72 14.62
N ALA A 224 23.65 11.87 15.91
CA ALA A 224 22.95 12.85 16.74
C ALA A 224 23.06 14.26 16.16
N ARG A 225 24.27 14.68 15.76
CA ARG A 225 24.54 15.99 15.11
C ARG A 225 23.76 16.14 13.82
N ARG A 226 23.77 15.13 12.96
CA ARG A 226 23.05 15.12 11.67
C ARG A 226 21.54 15.31 11.83
N PHE A 227 20.97 14.83 12.93
CA PHE A 227 19.54 15.03 13.25
C PHE A 227 19.24 16.35 13.98
N GLY A 228 20.27 17.04 14.47
CA GLY A 228 20.16 18.39 15.05
C GLY A 228 20.52 18.49 16.54
N ALA A 229 21.18 17.47 17.10
CA ALA A 229 21.67 17.55 18.47
C ALA A 229 22.75 18.63 18.63
N THR A 230 22.54 19.49 19.62
CA THR A 230 23.48 20.56 20.00
C THR A 230 24.60 20.07 20.90
N HIS A 231 24.41 18.95 21.60
CA HIS A 231 25.40 18.31 22.46
C HIS A 231 25.26 16.79 22.36
N PHE A 232 26.37 16.09 22.60
CA PHE A 232 26.40 14.64 22.76
C PHE A 232 27.24 14.31 24.00
N LEU A 233 26.77 13.39 24.83
CA LEU A 233 27.45 12.97 26.05
C LEU A 233 27.54 11.44 26.10
N ASP A 234 28.76 10.95 26.23
CA ASP A 234 29.02 9.56 26.62
C ASP A 234 29.05 9.49 28.16
N PRO A 235 28.10 8.81 28.81
CA PRO A 235 28.04 8.76 30.27
C PRO A 235 29.25 8.07 30.89
N VAL A 236 29.93 7.16 30.17
CA VAL A 236 31.15 6.51 30.66
C VAL A 236 32.30 7.52 30.71
N ARG A 237 32.46 8.34 29.66
CA ARG A 237 33.45 9.41 29.63
C ARG A 237 33.17 10.49 30.67
N VAL A 238 31.91 10.90 30.83
CA VAL A 238 31.49 11.87 31.86
C VAL A 238 31.94 11.40 33.25
N VAL A 239 31.67 10.14 33.61
CA VAL A 239 32.09 9.57 34.90
C VAL A 239 33.62 9.53 35.01
N ALA A 240 34.32 9.15 33.95
CA ALA A 240 35.78 9.06 33.95
C ALA A 240 36.44 10.43 34.18
N GLU A 241 35.97 11.46 33.47
CA GLU A 241 36.58 12.80 33.41
C GLU A 241 36.14 13.72 34.55
N SER A 242 34.86 13.73 34.90
CA SER A 242 34.29 14.68 35.87
C SER A 242 33.96 14.07 37.24
N LYS A 243 33.98 12.74 37.35
CA LYS A 243 33.49 11.97 38.52
C LYS A 243 32.01 12.22 38.86
N MET A 244 31.25 12.84 37.97
CA MET A 244 29.82 13.07 38.11
C MET A 244 29.02 11.95 37.46
N SER A 245 27.83 11.69 37.97
CA SER A 245 26.84 10.89 37.24
C SER A 245 26.33 11.66 36.01
N ILE A 246 25.71 10.96 35.05
CA ILE A 246 25.17 11.62 33.86
C ILE A 246 24.05 12.60 34.19
N GLN A 247 23.19 12.26 35.17
CA GLN A 247 22.13 13.15 35.62
C GLN A 247 22.67 14.39 36.33
N ASP A 248 23.71 14.26 37.16
CA ASP A 248 24.35 15.42 37.79
C ASP A 248 25.01 16.31 36.74
N LYS A 249 25.64 15.72 35.72
CA LYS A 249 26.26 16.48 34.64
C LYS A 249 25.25 17.29 33.84
N LEU A 250 24.11 16.68 33.52
CA LEU A 250 23.00 17.35 32.85
C LEU A 250 22.44 18.48 33.71
N VAL A 251 22.23 18.25 35.01
CA VAL A 251 21.76 19.28 35.96
C VAL A 251 22.74 20.45 36.02
N GLU A 252 24.04 20.20 36.14
CA GLU A 252 25.08 21.23 36.16
C GLU A 252 25.07 22.06 34.87
N MET A 253 25.14 21.40 33.70
CA MET A 253 25.29 22.12 32.45
C MET A 253 24.03 22.89 32.04
N THR A 254 22.85 22.52 32.56
CA THR A 254 21.56 23.16 32.28
C THR A 254 21.05 24.03 33.44
N ASP A 255 21.90 24.30 34.43
CA ASP A 255 21.58 25.15 35.60
C ASP A 255 20.30 24.74 36.34
N GLY A 256 20.14 23.43 36.58
CA GLY A 256 19.01 22.90 37.36
C GLY A 256 18.31 21.68 36.76
N GLY A 257 18.62 21.33 35.51
CA GLY A 257 18.08 20.17 34.80
C GLY A 257 17.40 20.52 33.48
N CYS A 258 17.13 19.52 32.65
CA CYS A 258 16.46 19.69 31.36
C CYS A 258 14.95 19.88 31.55
N ASP A 259 14.31 20.70 30.73
CA ASP A 259 12.85 20.87 30.74
C ASP A 259 12.14 19.57 30.38
N PHE A 260 12.71 18.84 29.41
CA PHE A 260 12.21 17.53 28.98
C PHE A 260 13.33 16.52 28.90
N THR A 261 13.07 15.30 29.38
CA THR A 261 13.95 14.16 29.13
C THR A 261 13.18 13.00 28.52
N PHE A 262 13.85 12.24 27.67
CA PHE A 262 13.27 11.09 26.99
C PHE A 262 14.14 9.85 27.15
N ASP A 263 13.59 8.77 27.72
CA ASP A 263 14.24 7.46 27.70
C ASP A 263 13.84 6.67 26.45
N CYS A 264 14.82 6.33 25.62
CA CYS A 264 14.68 5.51 24.43
C CYS A 264 15.45 4.19 24.53
N THR A 265 15.84 3.77 25.75
CA THR A 265 16.74 2.62 25.96
C THR A 265 16.02 1.37 26.46
N GLY A 266 14.93 1.54 27.23
CA GLY A 266 14.27 0.41 27.90
C GLY A 266 15.02 -0.06 29.16
N ASN A 267 16.02 0.68 29.62
CA ASN A 267 16.77 0.37 30.83
C ASN A 267 16.22 1.17 32.02
N VAL A 268 15.72 0.49 33.06
CA VAL A 268 15.11 1.15 34.24
C VAL A 268 16.07 2.07 35.01
N GLY A 269 17.38 1.79 34.97
CA GLY A 269 18.39 2.69 35.54
C GLY A 269 18.53 3.99 34.74
N VAL A 270 18.46 3.90 33.41
CA VAL A 270 18.46 5.07 32.52
C VAL A 270 17.16 5.85 32.65
N MET A 271 16.01 5.18 32.75
CA MET A 271 14.71 5.85 33.01
C MET A 271 14.75 6.68 34.30
N ARG A 272 15.36 6.15 35.36
CA ARG A 272 15.58 6.89 36.61
C ARG A 272 16.52 8.07 36.40
N ALA A 273 17.66 7.87 35.74
CA ALA A 273 18.61 8.95 35.46
C ALA A 273 17.97 10.07 34.63
N ALA A 274 17.13 9.73 33.65
CA ALA A 274 16.39 10.69 32.85
C ALA A 274 15.43 11.54 33.69
N LEU A 275 14.69 10.92 34.63
CA LEU A 275 13.85 11.66 35.57
C LEU A 275 14.68 12.59 36.46
N GLU A 276 15.77 12.07 37.04
CA GLU A 276 16.60 12.84 37.97
C GLU A 276 17.38 13.98 37.29
N ALA A 277 17.59 13.88 35.96
CA ALA A 277 18.16 14.93 35.12
C ALA A 277 17.16 16.04 34.72
N CYS A 278 15.85 15.85 34.97
CA CYS A 278 14.84 16.87 34.69
C CYS A 278 14.96 18.08 35.63
N HIS A 279 14.51 19.24 35.17
CA HIS A 279 14.47 20.47 35.95
C HIS A 279 13.54 20.34 37.16
N LYS A 280 14.01 20.76 38.34
CA LYS A 280 13.17 20.85 39.54
C LYS A 280 12.02 21.85 39.31
N GLY A 281 10.79 21.50 39.66
CA GLY A 281 9.64 22.39 39.61
C GLY A 281 8.71 22.16 38.43
N TRP A 282 9.23 21.87 37.24
CA TRP A 282 8.40 21.70 36.04
C TRP A 282 8.90 20.64 35.04
N GLY A 283 10.08 20.05 35.24
CA GLY A 283 10.67 19.16 34.25
C GLY A 283 9.86 17.87 34.07
N GLU A 284 9.71 17.42 32.82
CA GLU A 284 8.98 16.21 32.48
C GLU A 284 9.88 15.14 31.90
N SER A 285 9.81 13.92 32.44
CA SER A 285 10.49 12.74 31.88
C SER A 285 9.48 11.81 31.22
N ILE A 286 9.76 11.47 29.96
CA ILE A 286 8.93 10.64 29.11
C ILE A 286 9.65 9.30 28.86
N VAL A 287 9.05 8.22 29.35
CA VAL A 287 9.52 6.85 29.12
C VAL A 287 8.93 6.33 27.80
N ILE A 288 9.81 5.92 26.89
CA ILE A 288 9.43 5.35 25.58
C ILE A 288 10.00 3.94 25.42
N GLY A 289 11.25 3.73 25.86
CA GLY A 289 11.88 2.42 25.85
C GLY A 289 11.06 1.40 26.65
N VAL A 290 10.89 0.20 26.09
CA VAL A 290 10.14 -0.88 26.74
C VAL A 290 11.10 -1.70 27.60
N ALA A 291 10.88 -1.70 28.92
CA ALA A 291 11.70 -2.46 29.85
C ALA A 291 11.36 -3.96 29.83
N ALA A 292 12.32 -4.77 30.26
CA ALA A 292 12.11 -6.21 30.34
C ALA A 292 11.02 -6.60 31.35
N ALA A 293 10.40 -7.77 31.17
CA ALA A 293 9.35 -8.26 32.06
C ALA A 293 9.79 -8.25 33.54
N GLY A 294 8.91 -7.77 34.42
CA GLY A 294 9.13 -7.74 35.87
C GLY A 294 10.15 -6.70 36.36
N GLN A 295 10.69 -5.86 35.47
CA GLN A 295 11.53 -4.73 35.88
C GLN A 295 10.66 -3.59 36.41
N GLU A 296 11.15 -2.94 37.46
CA GLU A 296 10.48 -1.80 38.10
C GLU A 296 11.34 -0.55 38.01
N ILE A 297 10.68 0.56 37.71
CA ILE A 297 11.30 1.88 37.81
C ILE A 297 11.24 2.35 39.26
N THR A 298 12.30 2.96 39.76
CA THR A 298 12.36 3.47 41.14
C THR A 298 13.01 4.84 41.18
N THR A 299 12.56 5.69 42.10
CA THR A 299 13.19 6.97 42.43
C THR A 299 12.77 7.41 43.83
N ARG A 300 13.39 8.46 44.36
CA ARG A 300 12.94 9.07 45.62
C ARG A 300 11.66 9.87 45.35
N PRO A 301 10.56 9.70 46.12
CA PRO A 301 9.32 10.45 45.91
C PRO A 301 9.50 11.97 45.89
N PHE A 302 10.52 12.46 46.59
CA PHE A 302 10.89 13.88 46.61
C PHE A 302 11.17 14.46 45.22
N GLN A 303 11.62 13.64 44.25
CA GLN A 303 11.80 14.08 42.87
C GLN A 303 10.48 14.55 42.24
N LEU A 304 9.37 13.86 42.53
CA LEU A 304 8.03 14.20 42.04
C LEU A 304 7.37 15.29 42.89
N VAL A 305 7.50 15.21 44.22
CA VAL A 305 6.98 16.25 45.15
C VAL A 305 7.54 17.64 44.79
N THR A 306 8.79 17.70 44.34
CA THR A 306 9.44 18.94 43.91
C THR A 306 9.15 19.33 42.46
N GLY A 307 8.08 18.81 41.86
CA GLY A 307 7.48 19.33 40.63
C GLY A 307 7.90 18.63 39.33
N ARG A 308 8.65 17.52 39.38
CA ARG A 308 8.88 16.72 38.17
C ARG A 308 7.67 15.86 37.84
N VAL A 309 7.45 15.61 36.55
CA VAL A 309 6.42 14.68 36.05
C VAL A 309 7.10 13.48 35.42
N TRP A 310 6.65 12.28 35.78
CA TRP A 310 7.08 11.04 35.12
C TRP A 310 5.90 10.40 34.40
N ARG A 311 6.00 10.25 33.07
CA ARG A 311 4.94 9.65 32.26
C ARG A 311 5.52 8.81 31.13
N GLY A 312 4.67 7.99 30.52
CA GLY A 312 5.02 7.19 29.34
C GLY A 312 4.44 7.76 28.05
N CYS A 313 4.90 7.21 26.93
CA CYS A 313 4.36 7.52 25.60
C CYS A 313 4.28 6.24 24.76
N ALA A 314 3.12 6.00 24.14
CA ALA A 314 2.93 4.92 23.18
C ALA A 314 2.67 5.52 21.79
N PHE A 315 3.42 5.07 20.78
CA PHE A 315 3.31 5.54 19.40
C PHE A 315 3.31 7.07 19.26
N GLY A 316 4.08 7.76 20.10
CA GLY A 316 4.20 9.22 20.04
C GLY A 316 2.95 9.98 20.45
N GLY A 317 1.95 9.33 21.06
CA GLY A 317 0.63 9.91 21.27
C GLY A 317 -0.18 10.10 19.98
N VAL A 318 0.32 9.63 18.84
CA VAL A 318 -0.28 9.78 17.52
C VAL A 318 -1.42 8.77 17.35
N LYS A 319 -2.56 9.24 16.85
CA LYS A 319 -3.67 8.41 16.35
C LYS A 319 -3.38 8.03 14.91
N GLY A 320 -2.89 6.82 14.70
CA GLY A 320 -2.28 6.40 13.44
C GLY A 320 -3.16 6.56 12.20
N ARG A 321 -4.47 6.28 12.28
CA ARG A 321 -5.35 6.40 11.10
C ARG A 321 -5.66 7.84 10.74
N SER A 322 -5.87 8.68 11.76
CA SER A 322 -6.24 10.08 11.53
C SER A 322 -5.05 11.02 11.32
N GLN A 323 -3.85 10.67 11.80
CA GLN A 323 -2.72 11.62 11.87
C GLN A 323 -1.46 11.16 11.13
N LEU A 324 -1.27 9.87 10.83
CA LEU A 324 -0.11 9.42 10.05
C LEU A 324 -0.03 10.02 8.64
N PRO A 325 -1.14 10.28 7.92
CA PRO A 325 -1.08 10.97 6.63
C PRO A 325 -0.39 12.34 6.69
N ASP A 326 -0.52 13.08 7.79
CA ASP A 326 0.16 14.38 7.97
C ASP A 326 1.68 14.20 8.10
N LEU A 327 2.14 13.15 8.79
CA LEU A 327 3.57 12.82 8.88
C LEU A 327 4.14 12.44 7.50
N VAL A 328 3.35 11.77 6.67
CA VAL A 328 3.72 11.48 5.27
C VAL A 328 3.87 12.77 4.47
N GLU A 329 2.95 13.72 4.62
CA GLU A 329 3.05 15.01 3.95
C GLU A 329 4.25 15.83 4.44
N ASP A 330 4.55 15.80 5.75
CA ASP A 330 5.75 16.44 6.31
C ASP A 330 7.04 15.80 5.76
N TYR A 331 7.07 14.48 5.59
CA TYR A 331 8.18 13.82 4.90
C TYR A 331 8.31 14.30 3.44
N LEU A 332 7.22 14.33 2.69
CA LEU A 332 7.24 14.74 1.28
C LEU A 332 7.64 16.21 1.07
N LYS A 333 7.45 17.07 2.08
CA LYS A 333 7.91 18.47 2.09
C LYS A 333 9.37 18.61 2.52
N GLY A 334 9.97 17.58 3.10
CA GLY A 334 11.30 17.61 3.71
C GLY A 334 11.33 18.14 5.15
N ASP A 335 10.16 18.31 5.79
CA ASP A 335 10.03 18.76 7.18
C ASP A 335 10.25 17.61 8.19
N LEU A 336 10.16 16.36 7.73
CA LEU A 336 10.45 15.15 8.49
C LEU A 336 11.50 14.30 7.75
N LYS A 337 12.60 13.98 8.43
CA LYS A 337 13.62 13.06 7.90
C LYS A 337 13.12 11.62 8.03
N VAL A 338 13.29 10.83 6.96
CA VAL A 338 12.96 9.40 6.93
C VAL A 338 14.06 8.61 6.23
N ASP A 339 14.55 9.09 5.09
CA ASP A 339 15.58 8.43 4.29
C ASP A 339 16.86 8.13 5.10
N GLU A 340 17.29 9.06 5.96
CA GLU A 340 18.51 8.95 6.75
C GLU A 340 18.47 7.84 7.80
N PHE A 341 17.28 7.36 8.18
CA PHE A 341 17.16 6.24 9.12
C PHE A 341 17.52 4.90 8.47
N ILE A 342 17.39 4.80 7.14
CA ILE A 342 17.66 3.56 6.40
C ILE A 342 19.18 3.42 6.22
N THR A 343 19.84 2.73 7.14
CA THR A 343 21.29 2.48 7.04
C THR A 343 21.62 1.13 6.43
N HIS A 344 20.67 0.19 6.46
CA HIS A 344 20.84 -1.15 5.93
C HIS A 344 19.62 -1.58 5.13
N ARG A 345 19.86 -2.43 4.14
CA ARG A 345 18.80 -3.10 3.37
C ARG A 345 19.10 -4.59 3.30
N GLU A 346 18.06 -5.38 3.47
CA GLU A 346 18.11 -6.83 3.35
C GLU A 346 16.92 -7.32 2.53
N LYS A 347 16.96 -8.57 2.10
CA LYS A 347 15.80 -9.24 1.50
C LYS A 347 15.13 -10.16 2.50
N LEU A 348 13.87 -10.56 2.26
CA LEU A 348 13.16 -11.50 3.14
C LEU A 348 13.95 -12.79 3.40
N GLU A 349 14.61 -13.34 2.37
CA GLU A 349 15.43 -14.57 2.50
C GLU A 349 16.63 -14.39 3.44
N SER A 350 17.06 -13.14 3.62
CA SER A 350 18.23 -12.73 4.41
C SER A 350 17.83 -12.05 5.73
N ILE A 351 16.57 -12.13 6.14
CA ILE A 351 16.04 -11.32 7.26
C ILE A 351 16.80 -11.51 8.58
N ASN A 352 17.38 -12.68 8.85
CA ASN A 352 18.21 -12.89 10.03
C ASN A 352 19.46 -11.98 10.06
N ALA A 353 19.99 -11.60 8.90
CA ALA A 353 21.07 -10.61 8.79
C ALA A 353 20.63 -9.22 9.28
N ALA A 354 19.37 -8.83 9.04
CA ALA A 354 18.81 -7.58 9.56
C ALA A 354 18.84 -7.53 11.10
N PHE A 355 18.53 -8.64 11.77
CA PHE A 355 18.67 -8.78 13.22
C PHE A 355 20.13 -8.73 13.69
N ALA A 356 21.06 -9.29 12.90
CA ALA A 356 22.49 -9.22 13.20
C ALA A 356 23.02 -7.77 13.10
N HIS A 357 22.60 -7.00 12.09
CA HIS A 357 22.98 -5.59 11.95
C HIS A 357 22.52 -4.74 13.14
N MET A 358 21.31 -4.95 13.64
CA MET A 358 20.83 -4.25 14.84
C MET A 358 21.70 -4.46 16.08
N LYS A 359 22.37 -5.61 16.20
CA LYS A 359 23.24 -5.93 17.35
C LYS A 359 24.64 -5.30 17.25
N LYS A 360 25.08 -4.91 16.05
CA LYS A 360 26.43 -4.33 15.82
C LYS A 360 26.56 -2.87 16.26
N GLY A 361 25.44 -2.15 16.37
CA GLY A 361 25.41 -0.76 16.85
C GLY A 361 25.61 0.30 15.77
N ASP A 362 25.98 -0.04 14.54
CA ASP A 362 26.05 0.84 13.36
C ASP A 362 24.69 1.00 12.63
N CYS A 363 23.79 0.04 12.81
CA CYS A 363 22.44 0.09 12.29
C CYS A 363 21.55 1.11 13.02
N ILE A 364 20.77 1.91 12.27
CA ILE A 364 19.69 2.75 12.80
C ILE A 364 18.35 2.08 12.49
N ARG A 365 18.10 1.83 11.20
CA ARG A 365 17.06 0.93 10.71
C ARG A 365 17.58 0.10 9.54
N CYS A 366 17.17 -1.16 9.54
CA CYS A 366 17.28 -2.06 8.40
C CYS A 366 15.89 -2.21 7.79
N VAL A 367 15.77 -1.89 6.51
CA VAL A 367 14.55 -2.13 5.72
C VAL A 367 14.73 -3.44 4.96
N VAL A 368 13.72 -4.30 5.05
CA VAL A 368 13.66 -5.58 4.37
C VAL A 368 12.73 -5.44 3.16
N ASP A 369 13.27 -5.70 1.98
CA ASP A 369 12.52 -5.80 0.74
C ASP A 369 11.84 -7.18 0.73
N ILE A 370 10.49 -7.18 0.79
CA ILE A 370 9.70 -8.42 0.93
C ILE A 370 9.48 -9.09 -0.42
N THR A 371 9.23 -8.30 -1.46
CA THR A 371 9.09 -8.82 -2.82
C THR A 371 10.41 -8.75 -3.57
N TYR A 372 10.78 -9.84 -4.23
CA TYR A 372 11.98 -9.94 -5.05
C TYR A 372 12.02 -8.81 -6.09
N SER A 373 12.91 -7.83 -5.91
CA SER A 373 13.30 -6.95 -7.00
C SER A 373 14.11 -7.80 -7.98
N ILE A 374 13.48 -8.25 -9.08
CA ILE A 374 14.26 -8.40 -10.31
C ILE A 374 14.82 -7.00 -10.56
N ASN A 375 16.14 -6.92 -10.68
CA ASN A 375 16.87 -5.69 -10.89
C ASN A 375 16.24 -4.91 -12.05
N THR A 376 15.42 -3.93 -11.73
CA THR A 376 14.96 -2.90 -12.65
C THR A 376 14.81 -1.67 -11.79
N SER A 377 15.76 -0.75 -11.95
CA SER A 377 15.68 0.61 -11.48
C SER A 377 14.28 1.16 -11.82
N TYR A 378 13.42 1.30 -10.82
CA TYR A 378 12.15 2.05 -10.96
C TYR A 378 12.39 3.52 -11.37
N HIS A 379 13.64 3.95 -11.41
CA HIS A 379 14.10 5.28 -11.82
C HIS A 379 14.52 5.43 -13.30
N GLU A 380 14.61 4.38 -14.12
CA GLU A 380 15.03 4.51 -15.53
C GLU A 380 13.93 4.28 -16.59
N LEU A 381 12.69 3.96 -16.21
CA LEU A 381 11.59 3.73 -17.17
C LEU A 381 10.58 4.89 -17.32
N TYR A 382 10.83 6.03 -16.68
CA TYR A 382 10.06 7.25 -16.93
C TYR A 382 11.00 8.45 -17.05
N PRO A 383 11.39 8.86 -18.28
CA PRO A 383 11.77 10.23 -18.49
C PRO A 383 10.59 11.09 -18.01
N ARG A 384 10.86 12.03 -17.11
CA ARG A 384 9.90 13.07 -16.75
C ARG A 384 9.43 13.73 -18.03
N GLU A 385 8.24 13.39 -18.50
CA GLU A 385 7.44 14.32 -19.27
C GLU A 385 5.95 14.04 -19.13
N LYS A 386 5.25 15.13 -18.83
CA LYS A 386 3.83 15.29 -18.54
C LYS A 386 2.94 14.38 -19.41
N ASN A 387 2.16 13.50 -18.80
CA ASN A 387 0.71 13.38 -19.04
C ASN A 387 0.06 12.27 -18.19
N ARG A 388 -1.09 12.60 -17.62
CA ARG A 388 -1.98 11.70 -16.84
C ARG A 388 -2.53 10.56 -17.70
N ALA A 389 -2.61 9.34 -17.17
CA ALA A 389 -3.82 8.48 -17.12
C ALA A 389 -3.50 6.98 -16.87
N HIS A 390 -4.06 6.47 -15.77
CA HIS A 390 -4.71 5.16 -15.52
C HIS A 390 -4.04 3.82 -15.92
N ILE A 391 -3.86 2.96 -14.92
CA ILE A 391 -3.64 1.51 -15.04
C ILE A 391 -4.84 0.79 -14.38
N ILE A 392 -5.45 -0.11 -15.14
CA ILE A 392 -6.53 -1.03 -14.78
C ILE A 392 -5.89 -2.35 -14.32
N THR A 393 -6.30 -2.89 -13.17
CA THR A 393 -6.13 -4.33 -12.84
C THR A 393 -7.32 -4.86 -12.04
N TRP A 394 -7.59 -6.15 -12.26
CA TRP A 394 -8.78 -6.93 -11.88
C TRP A 394 -8.52 -7.99 -10.83
N GLN A 395 -9.59 -8.45 -10.15
CA GLN A 395 -9.79 -9.88 -9.83
C GLN A 395 -11.28 -10.23 -9.57
N CYS A 396 -11.67 -11.45 -10.00
CA CYS A 396 -13.02 -12.02 -10.08
C CYS A 396 -13.58 -12.57 -8.75
N ILE A 397 -14.91 -12.68 -8.71
CA ILE A 397 -15.78 -13.24 -7.66
C ILE A 397 -16.14 -14.70 -8.00
N GLU A 398 -16.07 -15.61 -7.02
CA GLU A 398 -16.82 -16.88 -7.01
C GLU A 398 -17.85 -16.86 -5.86
N SER A 399 -19.11 -17.18 -6.18
CA SER A 399 -19.88 -18.22 -5.48
C SER A 399 -21.27 -18.37 -6.10
N ALA A 400 -21.59 -19.60 -6.51
CA ALA A 400 -22.94 -20.08 -6.75
C ALA A 400 -23.41 -20.91 -5.55
N ASN A 401 -24.73 -20.91 -5.37
CA ASN A 401 -25.59 -21.82 -4.59
C ASN A 401 -25.90 -21.51 -3.12
N GLY A 402 -27.17 -21.18 -2.88
CA GLY A 402 -27.87 -21.32 -1.60
C GLY A 402 -29.31 -20.80 -1.70
N PRO A 403 -30.35 -21.59 -1.36
CA PRO A 403 -31.72 -21.38 -1.84
C PRO A 403 -32.56 -20.47 -0.93
N SER A 404 -33.53 -19.74 -1.49
CA SER A 404 -34.76 -19.40 -0.76
C SER A 404 -35.93 -19.03 -1.67
N GLN A 405 -36.91 -19.93 -1.65
CA GLN A 405 -38.36 -19.78 -1.57
C GLN A 405 -39.10 -18.63 -2.27
N HIS A 406 -40.16 -19.08 -2.96
CA HIS A 406 -41.19 -18.36 -3.67
C HIS A 406 -41.73 -17.07 -3.01
N GLY A 407 -41.68 -15.98 -3.76
CA GLY A 407 -42.55 -14.81 -3.64
C GLY A 407 -42.62 -14.08 -4.98
N ASN A 408 -43.78 -14.11 -5.65
CA ASN A 408 -44.01 -13.54 -6.99
C ASN A 408 -43.98 -11.98 -6.96
N PRO A 409 -43.73 -11.31 -8.10
CA PRO A 409 -43.11 -9.99 -8.16
C PRO A 409 -44.12 -8.85 -8.04
N THR A 410 -43.83 -7.89 -7.17
CA THR A 410 -44.39 -6.54 -7.30
C THR A 410 -43.36 -5.64 -7.97
N ARG A 411 -43.86 -5.00 -9.04
CA ARG A 411 -43.20 -4.15 -10.02
C ARG A 411 -42.71 -2.86 -9.35
N THR A 412 -41.43 -2.79 -8.95
CA THR A 412 -40.82 -1.52 -8.53
C THR A 412 -40.05 -0.91 -9.70
N THR A 413 -40.68 0.13 -10.24
CA THR A 413 -40.14 1.06 -11.23
C THR A 413 -38.80 1.65 -10.77
N ALA A 414 -37.79 1.55 -11.63
CA ALA A 414 -36.51 2.22 -11.48
C ALA A 414 -36.70 3.73 -11.22
N ARG A 415 -36.15 4.25 -10.12
CA ARG A 415 -36.02 5.70 -9.91
C ARG A 415 -34.92 6.22 -10.83
N SER A 416 -35.29 7.23 -11.61
CA SER A 416 -34.60 7.81 -12.75
C SER A 416 -33.68 8.99 -12.42
N ASP A 417 -33.10 9.07 -11.22
CA ASP A 417 -32.62 10.36 -10.70
C ASP A 417 -31.09 10.44 -10.53
N ILE A 418 -30.32 9.91 -11.49
CA ILE A 418 -28.85 10.14 -11.56
C ILE A 418 -28.50 11.21 -12.61
N TYR A 419 -29.44 11.56 -13.50
CA TYR A 419 -29.28 12.64 -14.48
C TYR A 419 -30.59 13.44 -14.60
N PRO A 420 -30.83 14.47 -13.76
CA PRO A 420 -32.01 15.30 -13.91
C PRO A 420 -32.00 15.98 -15.28
N GLY A 421 -32.85 15.51 -16.20
CA GLY A 421 -33.06 16.08 -17.52
C GLY A 421 -32.10 15.69 -18.66
N LYS A 422 -31.19 14.71 -18.49
CA LYS A 422 -30.32 14.23 -19.60
C LYS A 422 -30.47 12.73 -19.86
N LYS A 423 -30.77 12.37 -21.12
CA LYS A 423 -30.82 10.99 -21.63
C LYS A 423 -29.46 10.31 -21.41
N MET A 424 -29.47 9.05 -20.94
CA MET A 424 -28.24 8.25 -20.77
C MET A 424 -27.41 8.27 -22.07
N PRO A 425 -26.08 8.46 -22.00
CA PRO A 425 -25.24 8.49 -23.20
C PRO A 425 -25.35 7.21 -24.04
N SER A 426 -25.10 7.33 -25.35
CA SER A 426 -25.05 6.19 -26.28
C SER A 426 -23.99 5.19 -25.80
N ILE A 427 -24.35 3.91 -25.64
CA ILE A 427 -23.32 2.89 -25.37
C ILE A 427 -22.48 2.67 -26.62
N HIS A 428 -23.13 2.54 -27.77
CA HIS A 428 -22.55 2.57 -29.10
C HIS A 428 -23.70 2.64 -30.12
N PRO A 429 -23.58 3.36 -31.26
CA PRO A 429 -24.66 3.46 -32.24
C PRO A 429 -25.16 2.10 -32.79
N LEU A 430 -24.28 1.10 -32.90
CA LEU A 430 -24.67 -0.27 -33.32
C LEU A 430 -25.49 -1.02 -32.26
N LEU A 431 -25.44 -0.60 -31.00
CA LEU A 431 -26.06 -1.30 -29.88
C LEU A 431 -27.27 -0.55 -29.31
N ASP A 432 -27.38 0.75 -29.61
CA ASP A 432 -28.43 1.60 -29.06
C ASP A 432 -29.85 1.16 -29.44
N ASN A 433 -30.00 0.47 -30.58
CA ASN A 433 -31.28 0.01 -31.12
C ASN A 433 -31.46 -1.52 -31.06
N GLY A 434 -30.67 -2.22 -30.24
CA GLY A 434 -30.69 -3.68 -30.16
C GLY A 434 -29.48 -4.34 -30.80
N LEU A 435 -29.34 -5.66 -30.56
CA LEU A 435 -28.27 -6.47 -31.14
C LEU A 435 -28.72 -7.00 -32.52
N THR A 436 -27.94 -6.72 -33.56
CA THR A 436 -28.17 -7.30 -34.90
C THR A 436 -27.34 -8.57 -35.04
N LYS A 437 -27.98 -9.71 -35.30
CA LYS A 437 -27.31 -11.00 -35.48
C LYS A 437 -26.52 -11.04 -36.79
N GLY A 438 -25.29 -11.54 -36.73
CA GLY A 438 -24.41 -11.75 -37.88
C GLY A 438 -24.71 -13.03 -38.65
N SER A 439 -23.93 -13.28 -39.69
CA SER A 439 -23.89 -14.54 -40.44
C SER A 439 -22.58 -15.28 -40.14
N PRO A 440 -22.61 -16.52 -39.62
CA PRO A 440 -21.40 -17.31 -39.38
C PRO A 440 -20.56 -17.54 -40.64
N SER A 441 -21.18 -17.54 -41.82
CA SER A 441 -20.54 -17.74 -43.12
C SER A 441 -20.23 -16.43 -43.86
N PHE A 442 -20.24 -15.28 -43.16
CA PHE A 442 -19.94 -14.00 -43.79
C PHE A 442 -18.52 -13.99 -44.39
N PRO A 443 -18.34 -13.65 -45.69
CA PRO A 443 -17.07 -13.84 -46.38
C PRO A 443 -16.01 -12.79 -46.05
N GLY A 444 -16.33 -11.80 -45.23
CA GLY A 444 -15.51 -10.61 -45.04
C GLY A 444 -15.98 -9.46 -45.93
N GLY A 445 -15.26 -8.35 -45.91
CA GLY A 445 -15.71 -7.09 -46.49
C GLY A 445 -14.69 -5.96 -46.35
N ASN A 446 -15.08 -4.76 -46.77
CA ASN A 446 -14.22 -3.58 -46.73
C ASN A 446 -14.56 -2.64 -45.57
N LEU A 447 -13.53 -2.13 -44.91
CA LEU A 447 -13.61 -1.06 -43.91
C LEU A 447 -13.06 0.22 -44.49
N TYR A 448 -13.75 1.34 -44.23
CA TYR A 448 -13.35 2.64 -44.74
C TYR A 448 -13.17 3.66 -43.61
N CYS A 449 -12.11 4.47 -43.72
CA CYS A 449 -12.00 5.64 -42.84
C CYS A 449 -13.07 6.69 -43.19
N LYS A 450 -13.32 7.64 -42.28
CA LYS A 450 -14.35 8.68 -42.43
C LYS A 450 -13.91 9.91 -43.27
N CYS A 451 -12.85 9.79 -44.07
CA CYS A 451 -12.48 10.89 -44.98
C CYS A 451 -13.55 11.07 -46.08
N PRO A 452 -13.81 12.31 -46.56
CA PRO A 452 -14.79 12.54 -47.62
C PRO A 452 -14.34 11.99 -48.98
N SER A 453 -13.03 11.97 -49.23
CA SER A 453 -12.38 11.41 -50.42
C SER A 453 -11.07 10.69 -50.01
N GLU A 454 -10.52 9.88 -50.93
CA GLU A 454 -9.27 9.12 -50.71
C GLU A 454 -9.27 8.35 -49.38
N LYS A 455 -10.34 7.60 -49.14
CA LYS A 455 -10.51 6.85 -47.90
C LYS A 455 -9.42 5.77 -47.80
N VAL A 456 -8.87 5.60 -46.60
CA VAL A 456 -8.11 4.38 -46.30
C VAL A 456 -9.10 3.22 -46.40
N GLN A 457 -8.75 2.22 -47.20
CA GLN A 457 -9.53 1.01 -47.36
C GLN A 457 -8.74 -0.17 -46.79
N VAL A 458 -9.37 -0.91 -45.87
CA VAL A 458 -8.86 -2.18 -45.34
C VAL A 458 -9.83 -3.27 -45.77
N THR A 459 -9.31 -4.29 -46.45
CA THR A 459 -10.09 -5.47 -46.86
C THR A 459 -9.85 -6.59 -45.86
N LEU A 460 -10.93 -7.21 -45.41
CA LEU A 460 -10.93 -8.41 -44.58
C LEU A 460 -11.45 -9.59 -45.41
N SER A 461 -10.70 -10.68 -45.52
CA SER A 461 -11.06 -11.85 -46.33
C SER A 461 -11.78 -12.96 -45.55
N SER A 462 -12.26 -12.64 -44.35
CA SER A 462 -13.09 -13.52 -43.53
C SER A 462 -13.99 -12.69 -42.61
N ASN A 463 -14.95 -13.35 -41.97
CA ASN A 463 -15.62 -12.76 -40.81
C ASN A 463 -14.61 -12.50 -39.67
N VAL A 464 -15.00 -11.64 -38.73
CA VAL A 464 -14.27 -11.40 -37.49
C VAL A 464 -14.73 -12.37 -36.39
N ALA A 465 -13.84 -12.70 -35.48
CA ALA A 465 -14.11 -13.44 -34.26
C ALA A 465 -14.14 -12.50 -33.05
N HIS A 466 -14.72 -12.96 -31.94
CA HIS A 466 -14.70 -12.26 -30.64
C HIS A 466 -15.13 -10.79 -30.73
N ASN A 467 -16.13 -10.48 -31.56
CA ASN A 467 -16.60 -9.11 -31.68
C ASN A 467 -17.20 -8.65 -30.35
N HIS A 468 -16.74 -7.55 -29.79
CA HIS A 468 -17.10 -7.15 -28.43
C HIS A 468 -17.19 -5.63 -28.27
N ALA A 469 -17.99 -5.19 -27.30
CA ALA A 469 -18.01 -3.81 -26.87
C ALA A 469 -16.83 -3.57 -25.92
N CYS A 470 -15.92 -2.65 -26.24
CA CYS A 470 -14.71 -2.40 -25.45
C CYS A 470 -14.75 -1.03 -24.80
N GLY A 471 -14.68 -0.99 -23.47
CA GLY A 471 -14.64 0.24 -22.67
C GLY A 471 -13.24 0.83 -22.49
N CYS A 472 -12.19 0.19 -23.01
CA CYS A 472 -10.81 0.66 -22.88
C CYS A 472 -10.61 2.09 -23.44
N SER A 473 -9.96 2.94 -22.67
CA SER A 473 -9.69 4.36 -23.00
C SER A 473 -8.83 4.58 -24.25
N LYS A 474 -8.20 3.53 -24.77
CA LYS A 474 -7.32 3.57 -25.94
C LYS A 474 -8.01 3.13 -27.24
N CYS A 475 -9.22 2.57 -27.18
CA CYS A 475 -9.95 2.14 -28.37
C CYS A 475 -10.61 3.33 -29.08
N TRP A 476 -10.62 3.30 -30.42
CA TRP A 476 -11.38 4.29 -31.17
C TRP A 476 -12.86 4.01 -31.05
N LYS A 477 -13.66 5.05 -30.92
CA LYS A 477 -15.11 4.95 -30.86
C LYS A 477 -15.78 6.13 -31.55
N PRO A 478 -17.00 5.96 -32.10
CA PRO A 478 -17.76 7.08 -32.63
C PRO A 478 -17.96 8.19 -31.60
N ALA A 479 -18.03 9.44 -32.06
CA ALA A 479 -18.27 10.58 -31.18
C ALA A 479 -19.57 10.36 -30.38
N GLY A 480 -19.50 10.56 -29.05
CA GLY A 480 -20.62 10.37 -28.14
C GLY A 480 -20.88 8.92 -27.70
N ALA A 481 -20.12 7.94 -28.21
CA ALA A 481 -20.20 6.56 -27.75
C ALA A 481 -19.35 6.32 -26.48
N LEU A 482 -19.90 5.59 -25.52
CA LEU A 482 -19.16 5.16 -24.33
C LEU A 482 -18.19 4.03 -24.64
N PHE A 483 -18.57 3.10 -25.52
CA PHE A 483 -17.81 1.91 -25.89
C PHE A 483 -17.37 1.96 -27.34
N SER A 484 -16.29 1.24 -27.65
CA SER A 484 -15.91 0.86 -29.01
C SER A 484 -16.53 -0.49 -29.37
N VAL A 485 -16.67 -0.83 -30.65
CA VAL A 485 -16.94 -2.21 -31.09
C VAL A 485 -15.69 -2.73 -31.79
N VAL A 486 -15.17 -3.87 -31.31
CA VAL A 486 -13.87 -4.40 -31.75
C VAL A 486 -14.02 -5.87 -32.12
N GLY A 487 -13.76 -6.20 -33.38
CA GLY A 487 -13.60 -7.55 -33.90
C GLY A 487 -12.13 -7.96 -33.97
N VAL A 488 -11.88 -9.27 -33.93
CA VAL A 488 -10.55 -9.86 -34.03
C VAL A 488 -10.46 -10.68 -35.32
N ILE A 489 -9.37 -10.57 -36.04
CA ILE A 489 -9.16 -11.30 -37.30
C ILE A 489 -7.71 -11.78 -37.41
N PRO A 490 -7.43 -12.96 -37.99
CA PRO A 490 -6.07 -13.36 -38.31
C PRO A 490 -5.38 -12.33 -39.21
N ARG A 491 -4.10 -12.06 -38.96
CA ARG A 491 -3.32 -11.03 -39.67
C ARG A 491 -3.28 -11.29 -41.17
N GLU A 492 -3.19 -12.55 -41.57
CA GLU A 492 -3.19 -12.97 -42.97
C GLU A 492 -4.49 -12.63 -43.71
N ASN A 493 -5.60 -12.45 -42.97
CA ASN A 493 -6.90 -12.12 -43.53
C ASN A 493 -7.16 -10.61 -43.60
N LEU A 494 -6.19 -9.76 -43.22
CA LEU A 494 -6.30 -8.30 -43.30
C LEU A 494 -5.30 -7.73 -44.29
N ARG A 495 -5.78 -6.91 -45.24
CA ARG A 495 -4.92 -6.17 -46.16
C ARG A 495 -5.34 -4.72 -46.29
N VAL A 496 -4.39 -3.79 -46.24
CA VAL A 496 -4.64 -2.39 -46.62
C VAL A 496 -4.71 -2.31 -48.14
N ALA A 497 -5.91 -2.09 -48.69
CA ALA A 497 -6.17 -2.11 -50.13
C ALA A 497 -5.96 -0.76 -50.82
N ALA A 498 -6.13 0.36 -50.11
CA ALA A 498 -5.92 1.69 -50.67
C ALA A 498 -5.44 2.70 -49.61
N ASN A 499 -4.66 3.69 -50.08
CA ASN A 499 -4.25 4.87 -49.32
C ASN A 499 -3.48 4.59 -48.01
N ALA A 500 -2.64 3.54 -48.00
CA ALA A 500 -1.84 3.15 -46.84
C ALA A 500 -0.94 4.26 -46.30
N HIS A 501 -0.46 5.18 -47.15
CA HIS A 501 0.36 6.33 -46.75
C HIS A 501 -0.34 7.28 -45.76
N LYS A 502 -1.68 7.23 -45.69
CA LYS A 502 -2.50 8.00 -44.73
C LYS A 502 -2.57 7.34 -43.35
N LEU A 503 -2.02 6.15 -43.15
CA LEU A 503 -1.99 5.49 -41.85
C LEU A 503 -0.80 5.98 -41.02
N GLN A 504 -1.03 6.12 -39.72
CA GLN A 504 -0.01 6.35 -38.70
C GLN A 504 -0.26 5.45 -37.49
N ILE A 505 0.81 5.05 -36.82
CA ILE A 505 0.70 4.35 -35.54
C ILE A 505 0.47 5.42 -34.46
N VAL A 506 -0.62 5.29 -33.72
CA VAL A 506 -1.01 6.25 -32.65
C VAL A 506 -0.01 6.22 -31.49
N ASP A 507 0.41 5.01 -31.09
CA ASP A 507 1.37 4.77 -30.03
C ASP A 507 2.17 3.52 -30.39
N LYS A 508 3.48 3.68 -30.61
CA LYS A 508 4.38 2.58 -30.97
C LYS A 508 4.74 1.70 -29.78
N GLU A 509 4.63 2.24 -28.56
CA GLU A 509 4.96 1.52 -27.34
C GLU A 509 3.80 0.72 -26.78
N ALA A 510 2.56 1.05 -27.19
CA ALA A 510 1.39 0.24 -26.88
C ALA A 510 1.54 -1.21 -27.37
N ALA A 511 1.04 -2.16 -26.55
CA ALA A 511 0.99 -3.57 -26.93
C ALA A 511 0.23 -3.78 -28.25
N ILE A 512 -0.93 -3.13 -28.38
CA ILE A 512 -1.69 -3.03 -29.64
C ILE A 512 -1.34 -1.70 -30.30
N GLN A 513 -0.52 -1.75 -31.35
CA GLN A 513 -0.19 -0.62 -32.19
C GLN A 513 -1.37 -0.31 -33.11
N ARG A 514 -2.05 0.81 -32.85
CA ARG A 514 -3.27 1.21 -33.57
C ARG A 514 -2.90 2.06 -34.78
N TYR A 515 -3.30 1.61 -35.96
CA TYR A 515 -3.11 2.30 -37.23
C TYR A 515 -4.31 3.20 -37.49
N ALA A 516 -4.12 4.50 -37.30
CA ALA A 516 -5.15 5.52 -37.51
C ALA A 516 -4.95 6.28 -38.81
N CYS A 517 -6.03 6.69 -39.45
CA CYS A 517 -5.97 7.65 -40.55
C CYS A 517 -5.52 9.02 -40.02
N LYS A 518 -4.42 9.56 -40.56
CA LYS A 518 -3.84 10.87 -40.21
C LYS A 518 -4.83 12.03 -40.34
N GLN A 519 -5.80 11.92 -41.24
CA GLN A 519 -6.72 13.01 -41.57
C GLN A 519 -7.99 13.00 -40.70
N CYS A 520 -8.69 11.85 -40.61
CA CYS A 520 -9.96 11.79 -39.88
C CYS A 520 -9.85 11.14 -38.49
N GLY A 521 -8.65 10.70 -38.09
CA GLY A 521 -8.38 10.12 -36.76
C GLY A 521 -8.99 8.74 -36.51
N VAL A 522 -9.66 8.14 -37.50
CA VAL A 522 -10.30 6.82 -37.36
C VAL A 522 -9.23 5.74 -37.30
N HIS A 523 -9.29 4.88 -36.28
CA HIS A 523 -8.43 3.71 -36.20
C HIS A 523 -8.96 2.65 -37.17
N MET A 524 -8.12 2.21 -38.10
CA MET A 524 -8.50 1.24 -39.13
C MET A 524 -8.27 -0.19 -38.65
N PHE A 525 -7.13 -0.44 -38.01
CA PHE A 525 -6.83 -1.71 -37.36
C PHE A 525 -5.79 -1.51 -36.25
N GLY A 526 -5.73 -2.43 -35.30
CA GLY A 526 -4.70 -2.54 -34.28
C GLY A 526 -3.95 -3.84 -34.43
N ARG A 527 -2.63 -3.80 -34.25
CA ARG A 527 -1.76 -4.96 -34.44
C ARG A 527 -0.78 -5.10 -33.29
N ILE A 528 -0.47 -6.32 -32.89
CA ILE A 528 0.53 -6.61 -31.86
C ILE A 528 1.82 -7.09 -32.51
N GLU A 529 2.92 -6.34 -32.34
CA GLU A 529 4.24 -6.72 -32.83
C GLU A 529 5.14 -7.31 -31.72
N LYS A 530 4.88 -6.91 -30.48
CA LYS A 530 5.54 -7.41 -29.27
C LYS A 530 5.15 -8.87 -29.02
N ASP A 531 5.99 -9.58 -28.27
CA ASP A 531 5.73 -10.95 -27.84
C ASP A 531 4.51 -10.99 -26.90
N HIS A 532 3.41 -11.61 -27.34
CA HIS A 532 2.09 -11.51 -26.72
C HIS A 532 1.18 -12.68 -27.14
N PRO A 533 0.23 -13.15 -26.31
CA PRO A 533 -0.69 -14.25 -26.63
C PRO A 533 -1.51 -14.05 -27.91
N PHE A 534 -1.83 -12.80 -28.24
CA PHE A 534 -2.61 -12.45 -29.44
C PHE A 534 -1.74 -11.98 -30.62
N LYS A 535 -0.42 -12.23 -30.58
CA LYS A 535 0.45 -11.95 -31.73
C LYS A 535 0.00 -12.78 -32.94
N GLY A 536 -0.09 -12.15 -34.11
CA GLY A 536 -0.67 -12.76 -35.31
C GLY A 536 -2.15 -12.46 -35.53
N LEU A 537 -2.80 -11.76 -34.59
CA LEU A 537 -4.16 -11.23 -34.77
C LEU A 537 -4.12 -9.71 -34.97
N ASP A 538 -5.10 -9.22 -35.73
CA ASP A 538 -5.40 -7.80 -35.87
C ASP A 538 -6.80 -7.49 -35.30
N PHE A 539 -6.95 -6.28 -34.75
CA PHE A 539 -8.16 -5.78 -34.10
C PHE A 539 -8.79 -4.72 -34.98
N VAL A 540 -10.07 -4.86 -35.32
CA VAL A 540 -10.74 -4.03 -36.33
C VAL A 540 -12.09 -3.53 -35.85
N HIS A 541 -12.56 -2.46 -36.47
CA HIS A 541 -13.85 -1.82 -36.20
C HIS A 541 -14.80 -2.12 -37.36
N VAL A 542 -15.56 -3.22 -37.26
CA VAL A 542 -16.45 -3.67 -38.35
C VAL A 542 -17.59 -2.69 -38.63
N GLU A 543 -17.87 -1.77 -37.70
CA GLU A 543 -18.76 -0.62 -37.90
C GLU A 543 -18.29 0.37 -38.97
N LEU A 544 -17.04 0.25 -39.44
CA LEU A 544 -16.51 1.03 -40.55
C LEU A 544 -16.82 0.41 -41.92
N SER A 545 -17.52 -0.72 -41.95
CA SER A 545 -18.04 -1.35 -43.15
C SER A 545 -19.49 -0.93 -43.41
N ASP A 546 -19.84 -0.73 -44.67
CA ASP A 546 -21.23 -0.61 -45.09
C ASP A 546 -21.90 -1.99 -45.26
N GLU A 547 -21.12 -3.07 -45.24
CA GLU A 547 -21.58 -4.44 -45.41
C GLU A 547 -22.21 -4.98 -44.12
N LYS A 548 -23.29 -5.76 -44.27
CA LYS A 548 -24.01 -6.39 -43.16
C LYS A 548 -23.73 -7.88 -43.13
N GLY A 549 -23.66 -8.46 -41.93
CA GLY A 549 -23.44 -9.90 -41.74
C GLY A 549 -22.21 -10.23 -40.91
N TRP A 550 -21.42 -9.22 -40.51
CA TRP A 550 -20.36 -9.37 -39.51
C TRP A 550 -20.87 -10.06 -38.24
N GLN A 551 -20.01 -10.86 -37.62
CA GLN A 551 -20.27 -11.48 -36.33
C GLN A 551 -20.82 -10.44 -35.34
N GLU A 552 -21.96 -10.75 -34.71
CA GLU A 552 -22.56 -9.87 -33.71
C GLU A 552 -21.64 -9.67 -32.51
N VAL A 553 -21.84 -8.56 -31.79
CA VAL A 553 -21.19 -8.32 -30.48
C VAL A 553 -21.59 -9.46 -29.53
N GLN A 554 -20.60 -10.07 -28.88
CA GLN A 554 -20.79 -11.28 -28.06
C GLN A 554 -20.67 -11.00 -26.56
N PHE A 555 -19.92 -9.96 -26.18
CA PHE A 555 -19.75 -9.52 -24.79
C PHE A 555 -19.34 -8.05 -24.72
N ALA A 556 -19.33 -7.49 -23.52
CA ALA A 556 -18.72 -6.20 -23.22
C ALA A 556 -17.51 -6.39 -22.30
N GLY A 557 -16.35 -5.86 -22.69
CA GLY A 557 -15.10 -5.93 -21.94
C GLY A 557 -14.63 -4.54 -21.51
N PHE A 558 -13.81 -4.47 -20.45
CA PHE A 558 -13.30 -3.20 -19.91
C PHE A 558 -14.41 -2.21 -19.52
N VAL A 559 -15.55 -2.72 -19.02
CA VAL A 559 -16.75 -1.92 -18.73
C VAL A 559 -16.48 -0.80 -17.72
N SER A 560 -15.87 -1.08 -16.57
CA SER A 560 -15.50 -0.04 -15.58
C SER A 560 -14.50 0.99 -16.11
N SER A 561 -13.75 0.70 -17.16
CA SER A 561 -12.73 1.62 -17.71
C SER A 561 -13.32 2.88 -18.35
N ILE A 562 -14.65 2.95 -18.53
CA ILE A 562 -15.30 4.20 -18.94
C ILE A 562 -15.27 5.27 -17.84
N ILE A 563 -15.05 4.89 -16.58
CA ILE A 563 -14.87 5.82 -15.44
C ILE A 563 -13.59 6.65 -15.63
N GLU A 564 -12.52 6.01 -16.10
CA GLU A 564 -11.24 6.67 -16.42
C GLU A 564 -11.37 7.73 -17.52
N GLN A 565 -12.47 7.66 -18.28
CA GLN A 565 -12.79 8.57 -19.37
C GLN A 565 -13.81 9.64 -18.94
N GLY A 566 -14.09 9.74 -17.63
CA GLY A 566 -14.95 10.75 -17.02
C GLY A 566 -16.41 10.35 -16.89
N PHE A 567 -16.77 9.07 -17.11
CA PHE A 567 -18.11 8.59 -16.81
C PHE A 567 -18.29 8.44 -15.29
N ARG A 568 -19.44 8.89 -14.77
CA ARG A 568 -19.70 8.92 -13.32
C ARG A 568 -19.95 7.50 -12.78
N PRO A 569 -19.29 7.08 -11.68
CA PRO A 569 -19.48 5.75 -11.08
C PRO A 569 -20.94 5.41 -10.79
N GLU A 570 -21.73 6.40 -10.34
CA GLU A 570 -23.16 6.23 -10.06
C GLU A 570 -23.96 5.69 -11.26
N GLY A 571 -23.54 5.97 -12.49
CA GLY A 571 -24.24 5.53 -13.71
C GLY A 571 -23.91 4.10 -14.17
N MET A 572 -22.98 3.41 -13.52
CA MET A 572 -22.44 2.15 -14.03
C MET A 572 -23.45 1.00 -14.01
N ASP A 573 -24.36 0.97 -13.04
CA ASP A 573 -25.41 -0.04 -12.98
C ASP A 573 -26.39 0.08 -14.17
N ALA A 574 -26.67 1.32 -14.61
CA ALA A 574 -27.47 1.56 -15.79
C ALA A 574 -26.76 1.09 -17.08
N VAL A 575 -25.43 1.26 -17.15
CA VAL A 575 -24.61 0.77 -18.27
C VAL A 575 -24.62 -0.77 -18.32
N ARG A 576 -24.36 -1.43 -17.18
CA ARG A 576 -24.40 -2.90 -17.08
C ARG A 576 -25.81 -3.44 -17.37
N GLY A 577 -26.84 -2.78 -16.85
CA GLY A 577 -28.24 -3.10 -17.13
C GLY A 577 -28.59 -2.99 -18.61
N ARG A 578 -28.00 -2.03 -19.34
CA ARG A 578 -28.20 -1.89 -20.79
C ARG A 578 -27.57 -3.05 -21.57
N PHE A 579 -26.35 -3.46 -21.23
CA PHE A 579 -25.73 -4.64 -21.85
C PHE A 579 -26.52 -5.92 -21.55
N ALA A 580 -26.96 -6.11 -20.31
CA ALA A 580 -27.81 -7.23 -19.93
C ALA A 580 -29.13 -7.26 -20.73
N GLY A 581 -29.76 -6.10 -20.96
CA GLY A 581 -30.95 -5.98 -21.80
C GLY A 581 -30.73 -6.31 -23.27
N LEU A 582 -29.48 -6.28 -23.76
CA LEU A 582 -29.08 -6.73 -25.09
C LEU A 582 -28.67 -8.21 -25.13
N GLY A 583 -28.70 -8.91 -23.99
CA GLY A 583 -28.19 -10.28 -23.86
C GLY A 583 -26.66 -10.37 -23.83
N LEU A 584 -25.97 -9.27 -23.54
CA LEU A 584 -24.51 -9.20 -23.52
C LEU A 584 -23.99 -9.24 -22.08
N GLN A 585 -23.08 -10.19 -21.81
CA GLN A 585 -22.39 -10.24 -20.53
C GLN A 585 -21.32 -9.15 -20.43
N SER A 586 -21.25 -8.49 -19.28
CA SER A 586 -20.27 -7.46 -18.98
C SER A 586 -19.10 -7.99 -18.15
N PHE A 587 -17.89 -7.68 -18.60
CA PHE A 587 -16.64 -7.88 -17.90
C PHE A 587 -15.91 -6.53 -17.86
N ASP A 588 -15.28 -6.20 -16.75
CA ASP A 588 -14.27 -5.13 -16.69
C ASP A 588 -12.92 -5.49 -17.40
N THR A 589 -12.72 -6.71 -17.95
CA THR A 589 -11.54 -7.33 -18.61
C THR A 589 -12.04 -7.88 -19.94
N LEU A 590 -11.26 -8.72 -20.62
CA LEU A 590 -11.78 -9.59 -21.67
C LEU A 590 -12.62 -10.73 -21.08
N SER A 591 -13.41 -11.39 -21.95
CA SER A 591 -14.18 -12.57 -21.58
C SER A 591 -13.28 -13.68 -20.99
N PRO A 592 -13.79 -14.53 -20.08
CA PRO A 592 -13.00 -15.60 -19.45
C PRO A 592 -12.18 -16.46 -20.44
N PRO A 593 -12.73 -16.94 -21.58
CA PRO A 593 -11.94 -17.73 -22.53
C PRO A 593 -10.70 -17.01 -23.10
N LEU A 594 -10.78 -15.69 -23.27
CA LEU A 594 -9.66 -14.87 -23.74
C LEU A 594 -8.65 -14.61 -22.62
N MET A 595 -9.12 -14.49 -21.37
CA MET A 595 -8.25 -14.39 -20.20
C MET A 595 -7.48 -15.70 -19.97
N ASP A 596 -8.10 -16.85 -20.17
CA ASP A 596 -7.46 -18.16 -20.11
C ASP A 596 -6.34 -18.28 -21.14
N LEU A 597 -6.55 -17.80 -22.38
CA LEU A 597 -5.52 -17.78 -23.42
C LEU A 597 -4.31 -16.91 -23.04
N ILE A 598 -4.55 -15.76 -22.38
CA ILE A 598 -3.46 -14.90 -21.88
C ILE A 598 -2.70 -15.58 -20.75
N ALA A 599 -3.41 -16.19 -19.81
CA ALA A 599 -2.82 -16.91 -18.69
C ALA A 599 -1.99 -18.12 -19.17
N ALA A 600 -2.51 -18.89 -20.12
CA ALA A 600 -1.82 -20.05 -20.71
C ALA A 600 -0.50 -19.64 -21.38
N PHE A 601 -0.51 -18.59 -22.20
CA PHE A 601 0.72 -18.05 -22.81
C PHE A 601 1.74 -17.60 -21.76
N THR A 602 1.28 -16.93 -20.70
CA THR A 602 2.15 -16.49 -19.60
C THR A 602 2.74 -17.69 -18.89
N GLY A 603 1.93 -18.72 -18.61
CA GLY A 603 2.38 -19.96 -18.00
C GLY A 603 3.42 -20.70 -18.85
N GLN A 604 3.28 -20.70 -20.18
CA GLN A 604 4.27 -21.25 -21.11
C GLN A 604 5.58 -20.48 -21.09
N LYS A 605 5.53 -19.13 -21.05
CA LYS A 605 6.74 -18.29 -20.96
C LYS A 605 7.48 -18.48 -19.65
N LEU A 606 6.76 -18.72 -18.56
CA LEU A 606 7.33 -19.00 -17.24
C LEU A 606 7.78 -20.47 -17.07
N GLY A 607 7.59 -21.34 -18.08
CA GLY A 607 7.92 -22.76 -18.01
C GLY A 607 6.99 -23.58 -17.10
N THR A 608 5.93 -22.98 -16.57
CA THR A 608 4.91 -23.62 -15.72
C THR A 608 3.90 -24.44 -16.51
N LEU A 609 3.80 -24.20 -17.83
CA LEU A 609 3.02 -25.00 -18.78
C LEU A 609 3.90 -25.41 -19.97
N PRO A 610 3.68 -26.61 -20.56
CA PRO A 610 4.43 -27.03 -21.74
C PRO A 610 4.13 -26.12 -22.94
N ALA A 611 5.14 -25.87 -23.77
CA ALA A 611 5.05 -24.99 -24.95
C ALA A 611 4.08 -25.50 -26.05
N LYS A 612 3.58 -26.72 -25.92
CA LYS A 612 2.48 -27.28 -26.73
C LYS A 612 1.35 -27.67 -25.79
N LEU A 613 0.21 -26.99 -25.92
CA LEU A 613 -1.09 -27.38 -25.39
C LEU A 613 -1.99 -27.74 -26.58
#